data_AF-A0A9P8UJT9-F1
#
_entry.id   AF-A0A9P8UJT9-F1
#
_cell.length_a   1.000
_cell.length_b   1.000
_cell.length_c   1.000
_cell.angle_alpha   90.00
_cell.angle_beta   90.00
_cell.angle_gamma   90.00
#
_symmetry.space_group_name_H-M   'P 1'
#
loop_
_entity.id
_entity.type
_entity.pdbx_description
1 polymer ?
#
loop_
_entity_poly.entity_id
_entity_poly.type
_entity_poly.pdbx_seq_one_letter_code
_entity_poly.pdbx_strand_id
1 'polypeptide(L)'
;MPFSDSILDYLVQKTYNAIPRNARLNTSVQPICSATPPPLRNFISHLSREVNVPILTWIATTVYLDRLKPKLESTRETLRCTAHRIFLATLIITAKYLDDDYRINKDWEKHSYMRFNHRLSWFTLGDINLMELEVLSLLDWNLTISGLEVTEDRRHFLLVVITS
;
A
#
# COMPACT_ATOMS: atom_id res chain seq x y z
N MET A 1 14.43 -7.19 9.31
CA MET A 1 15.56 -6.52 8.61
C MET A 1 14.94 -5.44 7.75
N PRO A 2 15.40 -4.17 7.80
CA PRO A 2 14.86 -3.15 6.93
C PRO A 2 15.11 -3.54 5.46
N PHE A 3 14.17 -3.20 4.58
CA PHE A 3 14.37 -3.39 3.14
C PHE A 3 15.57 -2.61 2.62
N SER A 4 16.22 -3.16 1.59
CA SER A 4 17.20 -2.42 0.81
C SER A 4 16.54 -1.21 0.14
N ASP A 5 17.33 -0.19 -0.18
CA ASP A 5 16.84 1.01 -0.87
C ASP A 5 16.18 0.66 -2.21
N SER A 6 16.72 -0.32 -2.91
CA SER A 6 16.22 -0.81 -4.19
C SER A 6 14.82 -1.43 -4.11
N ILE A 7 14.52 -2.20 -3.06
CA ILE A 7 13.17 -2.76 -2.82
C ILE A 7 12.20 -1.63 -2.45
N LEU A 8 12.62 -0.69 -1.60
CA LEU A 8 11.78 0.45 -1.21
C LEU A 8 11.41 1.31 -2.43
N ASP A 9 12.38 1.62 -3.28
CA ASP A 9 12.16 2.44 -4.47
C ASP A 9 11.23 1.71 -5.46
N TYR A 10 11.38 0.38 -5.61
CA TYR A 10 10.48 -0.42 -6.43
C TYR A 10 9.03 -0.36 -5.91
N LEU A 11 8.80 -0.58 -4.61
CA LEU A 11 7.46 -0.51 -4.01
C LEU A 11 6.82 0.88 -4.17
N VAL A 12 7.62 1.94 -3.96
CA VAL A 12 7.18 3.32 -4.15
C VAL A 12 6.76 3.57 -5.59
N GLN A 13 7.59 3.17 -6.56
CA GLN A 13 7.30 3.34 -7.98
C GLN A 13 6.06 2.54 -8.40
N LYS A 14 5.95 1.28 -7.96
CA LYS A 14 4.78 0.43 -8.24
C LYS A 14 3.49 1.08 -7.72
N THR A 15 3.54 1.64 -6.51
CA THR A 15 2.41 2.36 -5.91
C THR A 15 2.01 3.58 -6.74
N TYR A 16 2.97 4.42 -7.13
CA TYR A 16 2.67 5.59 -7.94
C TYR A 16 2.16 5.24 -9.34
N ASN A 17 2.64 4.13 -9.91
CA ASN A 17 2.19 3.65 -11.23
C ASN A 17 0.75 3.12 -11.21
N ALA A 18 0.25 2.69 -10.05
CA ALA A 18 -1.14 2.26 -9.88
C ALA A 18 -2.12 3.45 -9.85
N ILE A 19 -1.65 4.67 -9.58
CA ILE A 19 -2.50 5.84 -9.36
C ILE A 19 -2.50 6.72 -10.62
N PRO A 20 -3.67 7.13 -11.14
CA PRO A 20 -3.73 7.98 -12.32
C PRO A 20 -3.11 9.36 -12.05
N ARG A 21 -2.17 9.78 -12.91
CA ARG A 21 -1.51 11.10 -12.83
C ARG A 21 -2.45 12.28 -13.10
N ASN A 22 -3.59 12.03 -13.75
CA ASN A 22 -4.50 13.05 -14.26
C ASN A 22 -5.67 13.38 -13.33
N ALA A 23 -5.75 12.74 -12.17
CA ALA A 23 -6.82 13.02 -11.24
C ALA A 23 -6.65 14.43 -10.64
N ARG A 24 -7.70 15.23 -10.74
CA ARG A 24 -7.69 16.59 -10.20
C ARG A 24 -7.58 16.48 -8.68
N LEU A 25 -6.64 17.19 -8.07
CA LEU A 25 -6.59 17.36 -6.62
C LEU A 25 -7.81 18.19 -6.22
N ASN A 26 -8.89 17.53 -5.79
CA ASN A 26 -10.09 18.22 -5.36
C ASN A 26 -9.85 18.77 -3.94
N THR A 27 -9.50 20.06 -3.84
CA THR A 27 -9.25 20.76 -2.57
C THR A 27 -10.54 21.11 -1.81
N SER A 28 -11.71 20.84 -2.38
CA SER A 28 -13.03 21.20 -1.87
C SER A 28 -13.70 20.10 -1.03
N VAL A 29 -13.26 18.85 -1.13
CA VAL A 29 -13.66 17.78 -0.22
C VAL A 29 -12.78 17.91 1.02
N GLN A 30 -13.39 18.04 2.21
CA GLN A 30 -12.65 18.06 3.46
C GLN A 30 -11.66 16.90 3.47
N PRO A 31 -10.36 17.15 3.61
CA PRO A 31 -9.40 16.08 3.47
C PRO A 31 -9.59 15.14 4.66
N ILE A 32 -9.95 13.90 4.37
CA ILE A 32 -9.94 12.81 5.36
C ILE A 32 -8.54 12.73 6.01
N CYS A 33 -7.52 13.22 5.32
CA CYS A 33 -6.16 13.43 5.83
C CYS A 33 -5.92 14.93 6.17
N SER A 34 -6.19 15.32 7.41
CA SER A 34 -6.02 16.70 7.91
C SER A 34 -4.56 17.19 8.00
N ALA A 35 -3.59 16.30 7.85
CA ALA A 35 -2.16 16.59 7.88
C ALA A 35 -1.48 16.23 6.55
N THR A 36 -0.47 17.00 6.16
CA THR A 36 0.44 16.64 5.07
C THR A 36 1.07 15.28 5.38
N PRO A 37 0.83 14.23 4.57
CA PRO A 37 1.38 12.91 4.82
C PRO A 37 2.91 12.95 4.68
N PRO A 38 3.64 12.04 5.35
CA PRO A 38 5.06 11.83 5.07
C PRO A 38 5.29 11.49 3.59
N PRO A 39 6.53 11.58 3.09
CA PRO A 39 6.87 10.99 1.82
C PRO A 39 6.53 9.49 1.81
N LEU A 40 5.93 8.99 0.72
CA LEU A 40 5.50 7.60 0.59
C LEU A 40 6.64 6.61 0.91
N ARG A 41 7.86 6.93 0.43
CA ARG A 41 9.06 6.13 0.72
C ARG A 41 9.32 5.98 2.22
N ASN A 42 9.17 7.06 2.98
CA ASN A 42 9.39 7.04 4.43
C ASN A 42 8.31 6.23 5.12
N PHE A 43 7.06 6.33 4.64
CA PHE A 43 5.94 5.55 5.16
C PHE A 43 6.13 4.05 4.91
N ILE A 44 6.47 3.64 3.68
CA ILE A 44 6.74 2.23 3.34
C ILE A 44 7.95 1.70 4.12
N SER A 45 9.00 2.49 4.25
CA SER A 45 10.17 2.12 5.06
C SER A 45 9.81 1.93 6.53
N HIS A 46 8.97 2.81 7.09
CA HIS A 46 8.45 2.67 8.45
C HIS A 46 7.64 1.39 8.61
N LEU A 47 6.65 1.15 7.73
CA LEU A 47 5.86 -0.09 7.76
C LEU A 47 6.74 -1.33 7.70
N SER A 48 7.77 -1.37 6.83
CA SER A 48 8.68 -2.52 6.72
C SER A 48 9.42 -2.88 8.01
N ARG A 49 9.53 -1.94 8.95
CA ARG A 49 10.16 -2.14 10.26
C ARG A 49 9.15 -2.52 11.34
N GLU A 50 7.93 -1.99 11.24
CA GLU A 50 6.87 -2.18 12.22
C GLU A 50 6.07 -3.47 12.01
N VAL A 51 5.80 -3.84 10.75
CA VAL A 51 5.01 -5.04 10.44
C VAL A 51 5.92 -6.23 10.17
N ASN A 52 5.68 -7.33 10.88
CA ASN A 52 6.41 -8.58 10.71
C ASN A 52 5.67 -9.51 9.75
N VAL A 53 5.69 -9.18 8.45
CA VAL A 53 5.10 -10.02 7.39
C VAL A 53 6.19 -10.54 6.43
N PRO A 54 6.05 -11.75 5.85
CA PRO A 54 7.03 -12.31 4.94
C PRO A 54 7.26 -11.46 3.69
N ILE A 55 8.44 -11.56 3.08
CA ILE A 55 8.76 -10.85 1.82
C ILE A 55 7.75 -11.17 0.71
N LEU A 56 7.21 -12.40 0.69
CA LEU A 56 6.19 -12.81 -0.27
C LEU A 56 4.94 -11.94 -0.20
N THR A 57 4.54 -11.49 0.99
CA THR A 57 3.41 -10.59 1.21
C THR A 57 3.64 -9.24 0.51
N TRP A 58 4.85 -8.71 0.54
CA TRP A 58 5.19 -7.46 -0.16
C TRP A 58 5.23 -7.63 -1.68
N ILE A 59 5.70 -8.79 -2.17
CA ILE A 59 5.67 -9.13 -3.61
C ILE A 59 4.22 -9.31 -4.08
N ALA A 60 3.39 -10.02 -3.32
CA ALA A 60 1.99 -10.19 -3.67
C ALA A 60 1.19 -8.88 -3.59
N THR A 61 1.62 -7.94 -2.73
CA THR A 61 1.06 -6.57 -2.70
C THR A 61 1.24 -5.89 -4.05
N THR A 62 2.37 -6.09 -4.74
CA THR A 62 2.62 -5.46 -6.04
C THR A 62 1.73 -6.02 -7.16
N VAL A 63 1.37 -7.30 -7.09
CA VAL A 63 0.38 -7.92 -7.99
C VAL A 63 -0.98 -7.25 -7.86
N TYR A 64 -1.44 -7.01 -6.63
CA TYR A 64 -2.71 -6.31 -6.42
C TYR A 64 -2.65 -4.84 -6.83
N LEU A 65 -1.52 -4.15 -6.63
CA LEU A 65 -1.35 -2.78 -7.15
C LEU A 65 -1.51 -2.72 -8.68
N ASP A 66 -1.00 -3.71 -9.41
CA ASP A 66 -1.19 -3.79 -10.87
C ASP A 66 -2.65 -4.02 -11.26
N ARG A 67 -3.36 -4.90 -10.53
CA ARG A 67 -4.80 -5.13 -10.76
C ARG A 67 -5.64 -3.89 -10.47
N LEU A 68 -5.23 -3.06 -9.50
CA LEU A 68 -5.91 -1.83 -9.14
C LEU A 68 -5.73 -0.73 -10.18
N LYS A 69 -4.61 -0.69 -10.91
CA LYS A 69 -4.30 0.36 -11.89
C LYS A 69 -5.46 0.65 -12.87
N PRO A 70 -5.98 -0.32 -13.65
CA PRO A 70 -7.08 -0.04 -14.58
C PRO A 70 -8.39 0.37 -13.87
N LYS A 71 -8.59 -0.06 -12.61
CA LYS A 71 -9.77 0.27 -11.81
C LYS A 71 -9.71 1.72 -11.31
N LEU A 72 -8.53 2.15 -10.87
CA LEU A 72 -8.27 3.51 -10.40
C LEU A 72 -8.26 4.54 -11.53
N GLU A 73 -7.87 4.17 -12.75
CA GLU A 73 -7.94 5.06 -13.93
C GLU A 73 -9.38 5.54 -14.24
N SER A 74 -10.41 4.78 -13.84
CA SER A 74 -11.81 5.19 -13.95
C SER A 74 -12.20 6.25 -12.90
N THR A 75 -11.44 6.37 -11.82
CA THR A 75 -11.70 7.31 -10.72
C THR A 75 -11.22 8.71 -11.08
N ARG A 76 -12.13 9.68 -11.05
CA ARG A 76 -11.88 11.06 -11.51
C ARG A 76 -11.14 11.93 -10.48
N GLU A 77 -11.05 11.50 -9.22
CA GLU A 77 -10.57 12.31 -8.10
C GLU A 77 -9.53 11.55 -7.28
N THR A 78 -8.42 12.22 -6.94
CA THR A 78 -7.40 11.69 -6.02
C THR A 78 -7.08 12.74 -4.97
N LEU A 79 -6.86 12.28 -3.74
CA LEU A 79 -6.45 13.10 -2.61
C LEU A 79 -4.94 12.95 -2.37
N ARG A 80 -4.34 13.91 -1.67
CA ARG A 80 -2.88 13.92 -1.41
C ARG A 80 -2.35 12.66 -0.68
N CYS A 81 -3.21 11.95 0.04
CA CYS A 81 -2.87 10.71 0.75
C CYS A 81 -3.30 9.43 0.02
N THR A 82 -3.90 9.53 -1.18
CA THR A 82 -4.41 8.35 -1.93
C THR A 82 -3.34 7.27 -2.09
N ALA A 83 -2.09 7.63 -2.36
CA ALA A 83 -1.01 6.64 -2.48
C ALA A 83 -0.74 5.86 -1.19
N HIS A 84 -0.81 6.52 -0.04
CA HIS A 84 -0.62 5.88 1.26
C HIS A 84 -1.79 4.94 1.58
N ARG A 85 -3.01 5.39 1.25
CA ARG A 85 -4.25 4.61 1.45
C ARG A 85 -4.23 3.34 0.63
N ILE A 86 -4.02 3.49 -0.69
CA ILE A 86 -3.97 2.37 -1.63
C ILE A 86 -2.87 1.40 -1.22
N PHE A 87 -1.67 1.89 -0.92
CA PHE A 87 -0.58 1.00 -0.50
C PHE A 87 -0.90 0.24 0.79
N LEU A 88 -1.31 0.94 1.86
CA LEU A 88 -1.59 0.32 3.15
C LEU A 88 -2.73 -0.69 3.06
N ALA A 89 -3.85 -0.33 2.44
CA ALA A 89 -4.98 -1.22 2.30
C ALA A 89 -4.64 -2.46 1.46
N THR A 90 -3.89 -2.28 0.36
CA THR A 90 -3.44 -3.41 -0.45
C THR A 90 -2.53 -4.35 0.35
N LEU A 91 -1.58 -3.80 1.12
CA LEU A 91 -0.70 -4.59 1.99
C LEU A 91 -1.48 -5.35 3.07
N ILE A 92 -2.48 -4.72 3.69
CA ILE A 92 -3.35 -5.36 4.70
C ILE A 92 -4.09 -6.54 4.09
N ILE A 93 -4.71 -6.34 2.93
CA ILE A 93 -5.47 -7.39 2.22
C ILE A 93 -4.54 -8.54 1.87
N THR A 94 -3.36 -8.26 1.31
CA THR A 94 -2.40 -9.30 0.97
C THR A 94 -1.92 -10.07 2.20
N ALA A 95 -1.62 -9.38 3.29
CA ALA A 95 -1.18 -10.01 4.53
C ALA A 95 -2.27 -10.92 5.10
N LYS A 96 -3.53 -10.46 5.19
CA LYS A 96 -4.63 -11.29 5.67
C LYS A 96 -4.97 -12.45 4.74
N TYR A 97 -4.68 -12.33 3.45
CA TYR A 97 -4.94 -13.38 2.48
C TYR A 97 -3.86 -14.47 2.47
N LEU A 98 -2.60 -14.10 2.71
CA LEU A 98 -1.46 -15.02 2.64
C LEU A 98 -1.00 -15.54 4.01
N ASP A 99 -1.16 -14.73 5.05
CA ASP A 99 -0.75 -15.06 6.41
C ASP A 99 -2.01 -15.41 7.22
N ASP A 100 -2.13 -16.67 7.68
CA ASP A 100 -3.19 -17.17 8.58
C ASP A 100 -3.09 -16.61 10.02
N ASP A 101 -2.47 -15.44 10.18
CA ASP A 101 -2.20 -14.82 11.47
C ASP A 101 -3.39 -13.98 11.96
N TYR A 102 -3.56 -13.85 13.27
CA TYR A 102 -4.73 -13.22 13.92
C TYR A 102 -4.77 -11.69 13.81
N ARG A 103 -4.03 -11.09 12.86
CA ARG A 103 -3.83 -9.63 12.77
C ARG A 103 -5.08 -8.92 12.25
N ILE A 104 -5.84 -8.38 13.18
CA ILE A 104 -6.99 -7.52 12.90
C ILE A 104 -6.54 -6.09 12.57
N ASN A 105 -7.42 -5.29 11.95
CA ASN A 105 -7.12 -3.91 11.54
C ASN A 105 -6.65 -3.01 12.68
N LYS A 106 -7.03 -3.32 13.92
CA LYS A 106 -6.56 -2.60 15.11
C LYS A 106 -5.06 -2.70 15.31
N ASP A 107 -4.41 -3.79 14.88
CA ASP A 107 -2.96 -3.91 14.97
C ASP A 107 -2.27 -3.11 13.85
N TRP A 108 -2.86 -3.09 12.65
CA TRP A 108 -2.38 -2.26 11.55
C TRP A 108 -2.50 -0.76 11.83
N GLU A 109 -3.55 -0.33 12.54
CA GLU A 109 -3.67 1.03 13.07
C GLU A 109 -2.43 1.41 13.87
N LYS A 110 -2.06 0.58 14.85
CA LYS A 110 -0.88 0.80 15.72
C LYS A 110 0.42 0.93 14.91
N HIS A 111 0.62 0.04 13.93
CA HIS A 111 1.84 0.01 13.12
C HIS A 111 1.90 1.12 12.05
N SER A 112 0.77 1.75 11.71
CA SER A 112 0.72 2.85 10.75
C SER A 112 1.02 4.22 11.37
N TYR A 113 1.13 4.32 12.70
CA TYR A 113 1.40 5.57 13.40
C TYR A 113 2.84 6.04 13.17
N MET A 114 2.98 7.10 12.38
CA MET A 114 4.26 7.75 12.14
C MET A 114 4.22 9.22 12.57
N ARG A 115 5.20 9.64 13.36
CA ARG A 115 5.41 11.06 13.67
C ARG A 115 6.15 11.72 12.51
N PHE A 116 5.55 12.76 11.92
CA PHE A 116 6.16 13.50 10.81
C PHE A 116 5.86 15.01 10.93
N ASN A 117 6.87 15.86 10.79
CA ASN A 117 6.76 17.32 10.89
C ASN A 117 5.98 17.81 12.12
N HIS A 118 6.34 17.28 13.30
CA HIS A 118 5.72 17.59 14.60
C HIS A 118 4.22 17.28 14.71
N ARG A 119 3.63 16.60 13.72
CA ARG A 119 2.25 16.08 13.76
C ARG A 119 2.26 14.56 13.75
N LEU A 120 1.25 13.98 14.36
CA LEU A 120 0.96 12.56 14.22
C LEU A 120 0.26 12.39 12.87
N SER A 121 0.87 11.68 11.93
CA SER A 121 0.22 11.27 10.69
C SER A 121 -0.22 9.83 10.85
N TRP A 122 -1.52 9.57 10.74
CA TRP A 122 -2.10 8.26 11.03
C TRP A 122 -3.43 8.08 10.33
N PHE A 123 -3.75 6.82 10.04
CA PHE A 123 -5.09 6.38 9.69
C PHE A 123 -5.75 5.84 10.96
N THR A 124 -6.98 6.27 11.24
CA THR A 124 -7.77 5.70 12.32
C THR A 124 -8.13 4.25 12.00
N LEU A 125 -8.55 3.46 12.99
CA LEU A 125 -9.17 2.16 12.74
C LEU A 125 -10.34 2.26 11.77
N GLY A 126 -11.14 3.32 11.88
CA GLY A 126 -12.24 3.60 10.96
C GLY A 126 -11.76 3.81 9.52
N ASP A 127 -10.71 4.61 9.34
CA ASP A 127 -10.07 4.80 8.03
C ASP A 127 -9.56 3.47 7.49
N ILE A 128 -8.87 2.67 8.29
CA ILE A 128 -8.29 1.40 7.85
C ILE A 128 -9.38 0.43 7.41
N ASN A 129 -10.46 0.32 8.18
CA ASN A 129 -11.61 -0.50 7.81
C ASN A 129 -12.22 -0.04 6.48
N LEU A 130 -12.41 1.28 6.31
CA LEU A 130 -12.97 1.83 5.06
C LEU A 130 -12.03 1.61 3.88
N MET A 131 -10.74 1.89 4.03
CA MET A 131 -9.74 1.72 2.97
C MET A 131 -9.63 0.25 2.55
N GLU A 132 -9.65 -0.69 3.49
CA GLU A 132 -9.66 -2.13 3.19
C GLU A 132 -10.89 -2.50 2.36
N LEU A 133 -12.10 -2.09 2.81
CA LEU A 133 -13.35 -2.38 2.09
C LEU A 133 -13.39 -1.74 0.70
N GLU A 134 -12.93 -0.49 0.56
CA GLU A 134 -12.85 0.21 -0.72
C GLU A 134 -11.93 -0.52 -1.70
N VAL A 135 -10.73 -0.94 -1.26
CA VAL A 135 -9.80 -1.67 -2.11
C VAL A 135 -10.31 -3.08 -2.44
N LEU A 136 -10.94 -3.79 -1.50
CA LEU A 136 -11.58 -5.08 -1.77
C LEU A 136 -12.69 -4.95 -2.83
N SER A 137 -13.49 -3.88 -2.74
CA SER A 137 -14.50 -3.58 -3.75
C SER A 137 -13.88 -3.30 -5.12
N LEU A 138 -12.75 -2.58 -5.19
CA LEU A 138 -12.06 -2.31 -6.46
C LEU A 138 -11.46 -3.58 -7.08
N LEU A 139 -11.04 -4.53 -6.25
CA LEU A 139 -10.55 -5.85 -6.68
C LEU A 139 -11.69 -6.81 -7.04
N ASP A 140 -12.95 -6.39 -6.98
CA ASP A 140 -14.13 -7.24 -7.14
C ASP A 140 -14.06 -8.50 -6.23
N TRP A 141 -13.43 -8.36 -5.06
CA TRP A 141 -13.16 -9.46 -4.12
C TRP A 141 -12.35 -10.62 -4.71
N ASN A 142 -11.74 -10.46 -5.88
CA ASN A 142 -10.91 -11.48 -6.51
C ASN A 142 -9.47 -11.42 -5.96
N LEU A 143 -9.27 -12.10 -4.84
CA LEU A 143 -7.97 -12.20 -4.18
C LEU A 143 -7.11 -13.36 -4.67
N THR A 144 -7.64 -14.23 -5.55
CA THR A 144 -6.86 -15.38 -6.05
C THR A 144 -5.62 -14.89 -6.78
N ILE A 145 -4.44 -15.36 -6.36
CA ILE A 145 -3.16 -15.02 -6.99
C ILE A 145 -2.67 -16.26 -7.73
N SER A 146 -2.43 -16.14 -9.04
CA SER A 146 -1.81 -17.21 -9.81
C SER A 146 -0.30 -17.19 -9.66
N GLY A 147 0.34 -18.35 -9.75
CA GLY A 147 1.81 -18.46 -9.70
C GLY A 147 2.51 -17.66 -10.81
N LEU A 148 1.85 -17.48 -11.96
CA LEU A 148 2.38 -16.71 -13.09
C LEU A 148 2.50 -15.21 -12.76
N GLU A 149 1.45 -14.62 -12.17
CA GLU A 149 1.45 -13.20 -11.76
C GLU A 149 2.53 -12.92 -10.71
N VAL A 150 2.73 -13.84 -9.77
CA VAL A 150 3.83 -13.73 -8.79
C VAL A 150 5.18 -13.82 -9.50
N THR A 151 5.34 -14.69 -10.50
CA THR A 151 6.66 -14.89 -11.15
C THR A 151 7.15 -13.68 -11.96
N GLU A 152 6.27 -12.88 -12.54
CA GLU A 152 6.65 -11.66 -13.28
C GLU A 152 7.21 -10.58 -12.35
N ASP A 153 6.56 -10.36 -11.21
CA ASP A 153 7.04 -9.43 -10.18
C ASP A 153 8.23 -10.01 -9.39
N ARG A 154 8.23 -11.32 -9.13
CA ARG A 154 9.31 -12.03 -8.42
C ARG A 154 10.64 -11.95 -9.18
N ARG A 155 10.64 -11.89 -10.52
CA ARG A 155 11.88 -11.71 -11.30
C ARG A 155 12.54 -10.37 -10.99
N HIS A 156 11.77 -9.29 -10.87
CA HIS A 156 12.30 -7.97 -10.52
C HIS A 156 12.79 -7.94 -9.07
N PHE A 157 12.01 -8.51 -8.13
CA PHE A 157 12.42 -8.61 -6.73
C PHE A 157 13.69 -9.47 -6.52
N LEU A 158 13.82 -10.60 -7.22
CA LEU A 158 15.00 -11.47 -7.13
C LEU A 158 16.24 -10.85 -7.78
N LEU A 159 16.09 -10.17 -8.92
CA LEU A 159 17.20 -9.44 -9.55
C LEU A 159 17.73 -8.35 -8.61
N VAL A 160 16.82 -7.62 -7.95
CA VAL A 160 17.17 -6.57 -7.00
C VAL A 160 17.93 -7.09 -5.77
N VAL A 161 17.58 -8.28 -5.27
CA VAL A 161 18.28 -8.91 -4.12
C VAL A 161 19.64 -9.49 -4.50
N ILE A 162 19.82 -9.96 -5.74
CA ILE A 162 21.09 -10.55 -6.21
C ILE A 162 22.12 -9.48 -6.60
N THR A 163 21.67 -8.28 -7.00
CA THR A 163 22.55 -7.16 -7.40
C THR A 163 22.85 -6.15 -6.28
N SER A 164 22.31 -6.36 -5.08
CA SER A 164 22.57 -5.53 -3.88
C SER A 164 23.56 -6.24 -2.95
#